data_AF-A0A2N1VB13-F1
#
_entry.id   AF-A0A2N1VB13-F1
#
_cell.length_a   1.000
_cell.length_b   1.000
_cell.length_c   1.000
_cell.angle_alpha   90.00
_cell.angle_beta   90.00
_cell.angle_gamma   90.00
#
_symmetry.space_group_name_H-M   'P 1'
#
loop_
_entity.id
_entity.type
_entity.pdbx_description
1 polymer ?
#
loop_
_entity_poly.entity_id
_entity_poly.type
_entity_poly.pdbx_seq_one_letter_code
_entity_poly.pdbx_strand_id
1 'polypeptide(L)'
;MTARILHIAHSSFYNIPSGVTNLLQALNYLGMNIIKSLVLYVKIFSLSNVSNQTQTLLKEVKAHSINVAKLCKAIMEKETQDKSMIETAYITGLLHDVGKILLLQFYEKQKSDEYFENIHTLTSNKIEDEIYGVSHVKVGIYILRLWGFPDDLIHAIATHHDSNILENKALSLKEILYISNVFSYQIDELTANISNTYGREKFDQWDHLFNDDIRPGLDLPL
;
A
#
# COMPACT_ATOMS: atom_id res chain seq x y z
N MET A 1 -24.77 -6.55 -2.50
CA MET A 1 -24.05 -5.30 -2.87
C MET A 1 -22.74 -5.56 -3.64
N THR A 2 -22.42 -6.80 -3.96
CA THR A 2 -21.32 -7.25 -4.84
C THR A 2 -21.50 -6.86 -6.33
N ALA A 3 -22.74 -6.63 -6.77
CA ALA A 3 -23.05 -6.39 -8.18
C ALA A 3 -22.57 -5.04 -8.76
N ARG A 4 -22.34 -4.00 -7.94
CA ARG A 4 -21.90 -2.68 -8.43
C ARG A 4 -20.40 -2.56 -8.65
N ILE A 5 -19.58 -3.36 -7.95
CA ILE A 5 -18.14 -3.43 -8.17
C ILE A 5 -17.85 -4.27 -9.42
N LEU A 6 -18.60 -5.37 -9.62
CA LEU A 6 -18.56 -6.17 -10.84
C LEU A 6 -18.98 -5.39 -12.09
N HIS A 7 -19.95 -4.48 -11.99
CA HIS A 7 -20.40 -3.72 -13.15
C HIS A 7 -19.36 -2.72 -13.69
N ILE A 8 -18.46 -2.21 -12.84
CA ILE A 8 -17.35 -1.34 -13.25
C ILE A 8 -16.17 -2.16 -13.79
N ALA A 9 -15.97 -3.37 -13.28
CA ALA A 9 -14.97 -4.30 -13.82
C ALA A 9 -15.39 -4.92 -15.17
N HIS A 10 -16.70 -5.00 -15.45
CA HIS A 10 -17.24 -5.57 -16.68
C HIS A 10 -17.38 -4.58 -17.86
N SER A 11 -17.12 -3.28 -17.71
CA SER A 11 -17.33 -2.30 -18.78
C SER A 11 -16.14 -2.05 -19.71
N SER A 12 -15.10 -2.88 -19.70
CA SER A 12 -13.98 -2.77 -20.67
C SER A 12 -13.40 -4.12 -21.10
N PHE A 13 -14.28 -5.08 -21.41
CA PHE A 13 -13.91 -6.30 -22.14
C PHE A 13 -14.68 -6.37 -23.45
N TYR A 14 -14.08 -5.90 -24.55
CA TYR A 14 -14.45 -6.35 -25.91
C TYR A 14 -13.24 -6.36 -26.84
N ASN A 15 -13.14 -7.46 -27.61
CA ASN A 15 -12.28 -7.71 -28.77
C ASN A 15 -12.08 -6.48 -29.67
N ILE A 16 -10.85 -6.22 -30.13
CA ILE A 16 -10.58 -5.31 -31.26
C ILE A 16 -9.63 -5.97 -32.27
N PRO A 17 -10.09 -6.26 -33.50
CA PRO A 17 -9.22 -6.46 -34.65
C PRO A 17 -8.79 -5.12 -35.28
N SER A 18 -7.49 -5.05 -35.64
CA SER A 18 -6.79 -4.15 -36.58
C SER A 18 -7.19 -2.66 -36.70
N GLY A 19 -6.29 -1.81 -36.20
CA GLY A 19 -5.83 -0.58 -36.89
C GLY A 19 -6.54 0.73 -36.56
N VAL A 20 -6.03 1.50 -35.58
CA VAL A 20 -5.66 2.95 -35.64
C VAL A 20 -4.74 3.28 -34.44
N THR A 21 -3.64 3.96 -34.75
CA THR A 21 -2.55 4.59 -33.96
C THR A 21 -3.00 5.75 -33.04
N ASN A 22 -2.47 6.06 -31.85
CA ASN A 22 -1.50 5.43 -30.94
C ASN A 22 -1.65 6.05 -29.50
N LEU A 23 -2.86 6.00 -28.92
CA LEU A 23 -3.15 6.25 -27.49
C LEU A 23 -2.86 5.00 -26.64
N LEU A 24 -2.84 3.83 -27.30
CA LEU A 24 -2.56 2.53 -26.73
C LEU A 24 -1.13 2.42 -26.19
N GLN A 25 -0.10 2.94 -26.88
CA GLN A 25 1.28 2.88 -26.35
C GLN A 25 1.49 3.73 -25.10
N ALA A 26 0.77 4.85 -24.94
CA ALA A 26 0.85 5.71 -23.77
C ALA A 26 0.07 5.19 -22.55
N LEU A 27 -0.97 4.37 -22.78
CA LEU A 27 -1.80 3.71 -21.76
C LEU A 27 -1.25 2.36 -21.29
N ASN A 28 -0.31 1.76 -22.05
CA ASN A 28 0.04 0.35 -21.92
C ASN A 28 1.06 -0.02 -20.82
N TYR A 29 1.71 0.92 -20.13
CA TYR A 29 2.71 0.52 -19.12
C TYR A 29 2.49 1.06 -17.70
N LEU A 30 2.06 2.32 -17.53
CA LEU A 30 2.04 2.96 -16.19
C LEU A 30 0.70 3.63 -15.82
N GLY A 31 -0.13 4.02 -16.79
CA GLY A 31 -1.27 4.93 -16.56
C GLY A 31 -2.59 4.32 -16.03
N MET A 32 -2.93 3.07 -16.37
CA MET A 32 -4.26 2.53 -16.01
C MET A 32 -4.37 2.13 -14.52
N ASN A 33 -3.28 1.61 -13.96
CA ASN A 33 -3.25 1.13 -12.58
C ASN A 33 -3.24 2.28 -11.57
N ILE A 34 -2.50 3.36 -11.84
CA ILE A 34 -2.54 4.59 -11.03
C ILE A 34 -3.94 5.20 -11.03
N ILE A 35 -4.59 5.28 -12.21
CA ILE A 35 -5.94 5.85 -12.31
C ILE A 35 -6.97 4.96 -11.60
N LYS A 36 -6.90 3.63 -11.76
CA LYS A 36 -7.75 2.69 -11.00
C LYS A 36 -7.53 2.85 -9.50
N SER A 37 -6.28 2.87 -9.04
CA SER A 37 -5.91 3.08 -7.65
C SER A 37 -6.45 4.39 -7.12
N LEU A 38 -6.29 5.49 -7.85
CA LEU A 38 -6.74 6.81 -7.45
C LEU A 38 -8.27 6.92 -7.42
N VAL A 39 -8.96 6.41 -8.44
CA VAL A 39 -10.44 6.40 -8.51
C VAL A 39 -11.03 5.54 -7.41
N LEU A 40 -10.43 4.38 -7.15
CA LEU A 40 -10.84 3.50 -6.09
C LEU A 40 -10.57 4.11 -4.72
N TYR A 41 -9.37 4.64 -4.51
CA TYR A 41 -8.98 5.38 -3.32
C TYR A 41 -9.99 6.50 -3.02
N VAL A 42 -10.27 7.36 -4.00
CA VAL A 42 -11.27 8.43 -3.87
C VAL A 42 -12.66 7.88 -3.51
N LYS A 43 -13.12 6.79 -4.16
CA LYS A 43 -14.45 6.21 -3.91
C LYS A 43 -14.56 5.47 -2.58
N ILE A 44 -13.50 4.81 -2.14
CA ILE A 44 -13.46 4.09 -0.87
C ILE A 44 -13.38 5.09 0.29
N PHE A 45 -12.64 6.19 0.13
CA PHE A 45 -12.53 7.23 1.15
C PHE A 45 -13.67 8.26 1.12
N SER A 46 -14.59 8.21 0.14
CA SER A 46 -15.77 9.08 0.06
C SER A 46 -17.04 8.47 0.67
N LEU A 47 -16.92 7.46 1.54
CA LEU A 47 -18.07 6.82 2.17
C LEU A 47 -18.63 7.71 3.29
N SER A 48 -19.75 8.36 3.00
CA SER A 48 -20.43 9.32 3.90
C SER A 48 -21.29 8.69 5.00
N ASN A 49 -21.34 7.35 5.08
CA ASN A 49 -22.25 6.61 5.97
C ASN A 49 -21.50 5.74 6.99
N VAL A 50 -20.36 6.23 7.48
CA VAL A 50 -19.54 5.54 8.49
C VAL A 50 -19.37 6.44 9.72
N SER A 51 -19.15 5.82 10.88
CA SER A 51 -18.97 6.46 12.18
C SER A 51 -17.80 7.43 12.17
N ASN A 52 -17.80 8.44 13.06
CA ASN A 52 -16.70 9.39 13.18
C ASN A 52 -15.37 8.68 13.47
N GLN A 53 -15.39 7.64 14.31
CA GLN A 53 -14.21 6.82 14.61
C GLN A 53 -13.67 6.16 13.33
N THR A 54 -14.53 5.53 12.53
CA THR A 54 -14.14 4.92 11.26
C THR A 54 -13.60 5.96 10.27
N GLN A 55 -14.18 7.16 10.21
CA GLN A 55 -13.66 8.25 9.36
C GLN A 55 -12.25 8.68 9.76
N THR A 56 -11.97 8.77 11.06
CA THR A 56 -10.63 9.08 11.57
C THR A 56 -9.64 7.99 11.19
N LEU A 57 -9.95 6.72 11.45
CA LEU A 57 -9.09 5.59 11.08
C LEU A 57 -8.84 5.52 9.57
N LEU A 58 -9.87 5.82 8.76
CA LEU A 58 -9.72 5.92 7.31
C LEU A 58 -8.70 7.01 6.92
N LYS A 59 -8.77 8.20 7.51
CA LYS A 59 -7.79 9.27 7.27
C LYS A 59 -6.37 8.84 7.67
N GLU A 60 -6.23 8.13 8.79
CA GLU A 60 -4.95 7.62 9.28
C GLU A 60 -4.36 6.57 8.35
N VAL A 61 -5.15 5.57 7.92
CA VAL A 61 -4.73 4.57 6.91
C VAL A 61 -4.30 5.25 5.60
N LYS A 62 -5.04 6.29 5.19
CA LYS A 62 -4.72 7.11 4.03
C LYS A 62 -3.38 7.84 4.18
N ALA A 63 -3.15 8.49 5.32
CA ALA A 63 -1.90 9.21 5.59
C ALA A 63 -0.71 8.24 5.63
N HIS A 64 -0.85 7.12 6.32
CA HIS A 64 0.14 6.03 6.36
C HIS A 64 0.50 5.55 4.96
N SER A 65 -0.50 5.20 4.14
CA SER A 65 -0.27 4.72 2.78
C SER A 65 0.47 5.73 1.89
N ILE A 66 0.15 7.03 2.03
CA ILE A 66 0.88 8.10 1.31
C ILE A 66 2.33 8.19 1.76
N ASN A 67 2.59 8.08 3.07
CA ASN A 67 3.95 8.17 3.62
C ASN A 67 4.81 7.00 3.16
N VAL A 68 4.27 5.79 3.26
CA VAL A 68 4.93 4.58 2.75
C VAL A 68 5.19 4.69 1.25
N ALA A 69 4.22 5.19 0.46
CA ALA A 69 4.40 5.41 -0.99
C ALA A 69 5.54 6.39 -1.31
N LYS A 70 5.58 7.54 -0.62
CA LYS A 70 6.64 8.54 -0.80
C LYS A 70 8.00 7.96 -0.45
N LEU A 71 8.11 7.20 0.65
CA LEU A 71 9.36 6.61 1.08
C LEU A 71 9.82 5.50 0.12
N CYS A 72 8.91 4.62 -0.32
CA CYS A 72 9.22 3.61 -1.34
C CYS A 72 9.79 4.25 -2.61
N LYS A 73 9.16 5.35 -3.06
CA LYS A 73 9.63 6.11 -4.21
C LYS A 73 11.02 6.70 -3.98
N ALA A 74 11.21 7.40 -2.87
CA ALA A 74 12.46 8.08 -2.55
C ALA A 74 13.63 7.08 -2.43
N ILE A 75 13.41 5.93 -1.79
CA ILE A 75 14.41 4.85 -1.72
C ILE A 75 14.72 4.30 -3.12
N MET A 76 13.71 4.01 -3.93
CA MET A 76 13.91 3.49 -5.28
C MET A 76 14.66 4.47 -6.20
N GLU A 77 14.41 5.78 -6.07
CA GLU A 77 15.12 6.85 -6.81
C GLU A 77 16.62 6.91 -6.51
N LYS A 78 17.04 6.44 -5.33
CA LYS A 78 18.47 6.34 -4.96
C LYS A 78 19.15 5.11 -5.57
N GLU A 79 18.40 4.05 -5.84
CA GLU A 79 18.94 2.76 -6.28
C GLU A 79 18.88 2.60 -7.81
N THR A 80 17.96 3.29 -8.50
CA THR A 80 17.81 3.20 -9.95
C THR A 80 17.34 4.50 -10.59
N GLN A 81 17.61 4.65 -11.89
CA GLN A 81 17.05 5.71 -12.75
C GLN A 81 15.87 5.21 -13.61
N ASP A 82 15.48 3.95 -13.46
CA ASP A 82 14.33 3.38 -14.16
C ASP A 82 13.03 3.95 -13.59
N LYS A 83 12.41 4.85 -14.36
CA LYS A 83 11.14 5.50 -14.01
C LYS A 83 10.01 4.52 -13.76
N SER A 84 9.96 3.40 -14.51
CA SER A 84 8.92 2.40 -14.35
C SER A 84 9.03 1.69 -12.99
N MET A 85 10.26 1.40 -12.55
CA MET A 85 10.50 0.79 -11.23
C MET A 85 10.16 1.78 -10.09
N ILE A 86 10.55 3.05 -10.23
CA ILE A 86 10.26 4.11 -9.27
C ILE A 86 8.75 4.31 -9.11
N GLU A 87 8.02 4.40 -10.22
CA GLU A 87 6.56 4.54 -10.19
C GLU A 87 5.89 3.29 -9.61
N THR A 88 6.39 2.10 -9.94
CA THR A 88 5.89 0.84 -9.35
C THR A 88 6.08 0.82 -7.84
N ALA A 89 7.23 1.30 -7.33
CA ALA A 89 7.49 1.41 -5.90
C ALA A 89 6.49 2.33 -5.20
N TYR A 90 6.22 3.51 -5.79
CA TYR A 90 5.22 4.44 -5.26
C TYR A 90 3.82 3.81 -5.21
N ILE A 91 3.37 3.18 -6.31
CA ILE A 91 2.04 2.56 -6.38
C ILE A 91 1.91 1.41 -5.38
N THR A 92 2.96 0.61 -5.23
CA THR A 92 3.00 -0.51 -4.28
C THR A 92 2.83 0.01 -2.85
N GLY A 93 3.60 1.04 -2.46
CA GLY A 93 3.47 1.67 -1.15
C GLY A 93 2.09 2.32 -0.93
N LEU A 94 1.48 2.88 -1.97
CA LEU A 94 0.15 3.48 -1.87
C LEU A 94 -0.97 2.45 -1.66
N LEU A 95 -0.78 1.23 -2.18
CA LEU A 95 -1.81 0.18 -2.20
C LEU A 95 -1.61 -0.92 -1.17
N HIS A 96 -0.47 -0.96 -0.47
CA HIS A 96 -0.13 -2.08 0.41
C HIS A 96 -1.22 -2.38 1.45
N ASP A 97 -1.85 -1.33 1.98
CA ASP A 97 -2.90 -1.40 3.00
C ASP A 97 -4.32 -1.26 2.44
N VAL A 98 -4.53 -1.42 1.13
CA VAL A 98 -5.87 -1.30 0.52
C VAL A 98 -6.90 -2.26 1.14
N GLY A 99 -6.45 -3.41 1.65
CA GLY A 99 -7.28 -4.37 2.36
C GLY A 99 -7.84 -3.83 3.67
N LYS A 100 -7.09 -2.98 4.41
CA LYS A 100 -7.55 -2.38 5.68
C LYS A 100 -8.77 -1.51 5.44
N ILE A 101 -8.83 -0.85 4.29
CA ILE A 101 -9.95 0.05 3.95
C ILE A 101 -11.26 -0.74 3.72
N LEU A 102 -11.15 -1.96 3.19
CA LEU A 102 -12.30 -2.86 3.03
C LEU A 102 -12.70 -3.49 4.37
N LEU A 103 -11.72 -3.88 5.19
CA LEU A 103 -11.94 -4.46 6.51
C LEU A 103 -12.56 -3.46 7.50
N LEU A 104 -12.15 -2.19 7.47
CA LEU A 104 -12.73 -1.12 8.31
C LEU A 104 -14.25 -1.04 8.18
N GLN A 105 -14.77 -1.07 6.95
CA GLN A 105 -16.23 -1.03 6.70
C GLN A 105 -16.95 -2.29 7.19
N PHE A 106 -16.26 -3.43 7.14
CA PHE A 106 -16.82 -4.70 7.57
C PHE A 106 -16.89 -4.76 9.11
N TYR A 107 -15.81 -4.36 9.80
CA TYR A 107 -15.72 -4.41 11.25
C TYR A 107 -16.46 -3.29 11.97
N GLU A 108 -16.67 -2.15 11.32
CA GLU A 108 -17.61 -1.15 11.82
C GLU A 108 -19.02 -1.72 12.00
N LYS A 109 -19.49 -2.54 11.04
CA LYS A 109 -20.80 -3.20 11.17
C LYS A 109 -20.82 -4.24 12.29
N GLN A 110 -19.69 -4.85 12.60
CA GLN A 110 -19.56 -5.80 13.70
C GLN A 110 -19.30 -5.13 15.06
N LYS A 111 -19.00 -3.83 15.09
CA LYS A 111 -18.59 -3.09 16.29
C LYS A 111 -17.41 -3.74 17.01
N SER A 112 -16.36 -4.06 16.25
CA SER A 112 -15.17 -4.68 16.83
C SER A 112 -14.18 -3.62 17.35
N ASP A 113 -14.20 -3.39 18.66
CA ASP A 113 -13.27 -2.48 19.33
C ASP A 113 -11.81 -2.99 19.22
N GLU A 114 -11.61 -4.30 19.31
CA GLU A 114 -10.28 -4.94 19.21
C GLU A 114 -9.61 -4.67 17.86
N TYR A 115 -10.38 -4.64 16.76
CA TYR A 115 -9.84 -4.26 15.45
C TYR A 115 -9.41 -2.79 15.42
N PHE A 116 -10.23 -1.90 15.97
CA PHE A 116 -9.95 -0.46 15.97
C PHE A 116 -8.73 -0.09 16.80
N GLU A 117 -8.46 -0.81 17.89
CA GLU A 117 -7.27 -0.60 18.72
C GLU A 117 -5.98 -1.06 18.02
N ASN A 118 -6.06 -2.04 17.10
CA ASN A 118 -4.87 -2.73 16.57
C ASN A 118 -4.57 -2.45 15.09
N ILE A 119 -5.44 -1.74 14.36
CA ILE A 119 -5.30 -1.49 12.91
C ILE A 119 -3.99 -0.77 12.51
N HIS A 120 -3.42 0.01 13.42
CA HIS A 120 -2.18 0.75 13.23
C HIS A 120 -0.96 0.07 13.86
N THR A 121 -0.98 -1.27 13.99
CA THR A 121 0.18 -2.04 14.45
C THR A 121 0.82 -2.83 13.30
N LEU A 122 2.13 -3.06 13.42
CA LEU A 122 2.88 -3.98 12.54
C LEU A 122 2.42 -5.45 12.67
N THR A 123 1.65 -5.76 13.70
CA THR A 123 1.09 -7.10 13.92
C THR A 123 -0.39 -7.19 13.54
N SER A 124 -0.97 -6.13 12.97
CA SER A 124 -2.40 -6.06 12.58
C SER A 124 -2.82 -7.24 11.71
N ASN A 125 -1.97 -7.69 10.77
CA ASN A 125 -2.26 -8.85 9.94
C ASN A 125 -2.43 -10.16 10.73
N LYS A 126 -1.62 -10.37 11.77
CA LYS A 126 -1.70 -11.57 12.63
C LYS A 126 -2.97 -11.56 13.46
N ILE A 127 -3.25 -10.41 14.08
CA ILE A 127 -4.46 -10.17 14.88
C ILE A 127 -5.71 -10.40 14.03
N GLU A 128 -5.73 -9.87 12.80
CA GLU A 128 -6.85 -10.07 11.88
C GLU A 128 -7.05 -11.55 11.48
N ASP A 129 -5.95 -12.27 11.22
CA ASP A 129 -5.99 -13.69 10.90
C ASP A 129 -6.45 -14.53 12.10
N GLU A 130 -6.04 -14.19 13.31
CA GLU A 130 -6.42 -14.89 14.54
C GLU A 130 -7.90 -14.69 14.90
N ILE A 131 -8.39 -13.44 14.84
CA ILE A 131 -9.76 -13.11 15.26
C ILE A 131 -10.78 -13.42 14.16
N TYR A 132 -10.43 -13.16 12.90
CA TYR A 132 -11.41 -13.17 11.80
C TYR A 132 -11.10 -14.17 10.69
N GLY A 133 -9.97 -14.88 10.76
CA GLY A 133 -9.55 -15.86 9.76
C GLY A 133 -9.06 -15.25 8.44
N VAL A 134 -9.02 -13.91 8.33
CA VAL A 134 -8.53 -13.21 7.13
C VAL A 134 -7.91 -11.86 7.47
N SER A 135 -6.67 -11.67 7.01
CA SER A 135 -5.93 -10.41 7.12
C SER A 135 -6.13 -9.44 5.94
N HIS A 136 -5.86 -8.16 6.18
CA HIS A 136 -5.86 -7.11 5.17
C HIS A 136 -4.90 -7.43 4.02
N VAL A 137 -3.81 -8.14 4.31
CA VAL A 137 -2.87 -8.64 3.30
C VAL A 137 -3.60 -9.53 2.30
N LYS A 138 -4.32 -10.56 2.79
CA LYS A 138 -5.07 -11.49 1.94
C LYS A 138 -6.17 -10.79 1.16
N VAL A 139 -6.92 -9.90 1.79
CA VAL A 139 -7.97 -9.10 1.15
C VAL A 139 -7.39 -8.19 0.06
N GLY A 140 -6.29 -7.52 0.36
CA GLY A 140 -5.58 -6.61 -0.54
C GLY A 140 -5.04 -7.34 -1.77
N ILE A 141 -4.34 -8.46 -1.59
CA ILE A 141 -3.87 -9.32 -2.69
C ILE A 141 -5.04 -9.73 -3.59
N TYR A 142 -6.12 -10.22 -2.97
CA TYR A 142 -7.28 -10.71 -3.72
C TYR A 142 -7.85 -9.62 -4.62
N ILE A 143 -8.09 -8.42 -4.08
CA ILE A 143 -8.70 -7.34 -4.86
C ILE A 143 -7.75 -6.76 -5.91
N LEU A 144 -6.45 -6.64 -5.61
CA LEU A 144 -5.45 -6.15 -6.56
C LEU A 144 -5.23 -7.13 -7.71
N ARG A 145 -5.26 -8.44 -7.45
CA ARG A 145 -5.25 -9.47 -8.51
C ARG A 145 -6.48 -9.35 -9.41
N LEU A 146 -7.67 -9.19 -8.82
CA LEU A 146 -8.91 -8.97 -9.60
C LEU A 146 -8.84 -7.72 -10.50
N TRP A 147 -8.07 -6.70 -10.11
CA TRP A 147 -7.90 -5.49 -10.92
C TRP A 147 -6.78 -5.57 -11.95
N GLY A 148 -6.03 -6.68 -11.98
CA GLY A 148 -4.97 -6.95 -12.95
C GLY A 148 -3.63 -6.28 -12.61
N PHE A 149 -3.33 -6.06 -11.33
CA PHE A 149 -2.01 -5.59 -10.92
C PHE A 149 -0.94 -6.68 -11.11
N PRO A 150 0.31 -6.29 -11.46
CA PRO A 150 1.38 -7.24 -11.76
C PRO A 150 1.82 -8.04 -10.54
N ASP A 151 2.29 -9.27 -10.77
CA ASP A 151 2.68 -10.20 -9.70
C ASP A 151 3.79 -9.69 -8.80
N ASP A 152 4.73 -8.88 -9.31
CA ASP A 152 5.80 -8.28 -8.50
C ASP A 152 5.24 -7.36 -7.40
N LEU A 153 4.24 -6.54 -7.74
CA LEU A 153 3.54 -5.68 -6.78
C LEU A 153 2.74 -6.54 -5.79
N ILE A 154 2.05 -7.56 -6.28
CA ILE A 154 1.28 -8.47 -5.43
C ILE A 154 2.19 -9.19 -4.44
N HIS A 155 3.35 -9.65 -4.89
CA HIS A 155 4.32 -10.37 -4.06
C HIS A 155 4.90 -9.45 -2.98
N ALA A 156 5.27 -8.21 -3.34
CA ALA A 156 5.73 -7.22 -2.36
C ALA A 156 4.67 -6.97 -1.29
N ILE A 157 3.41 -6.77 -1.68
CA ILE A 157 2.30 -6.60 -0.72
C ILE A 157 2.07 -7.88 0.08
N ALA A 158 2.28 -9.07 -0.47
CA ALA A 158 2.09 -10.30 0.29
C ALA A 158 3.07 -10.46 1.46
N THR A 159 4.25 -9.84 1.37
CA THR A 159 5.33 -10.02 2.34
C THR A 159 5.63 -8.75 3.14
N HIS A 160 4.80 -7.71 3.08
CA HIS A 160 5.15 -6.39 3.66
C HIS A 160 5.19 -6.33 5.20
N HIS A 161 4.75 -7.40 5.88
CA HIS A 161 4.91 -7.61 7.34
C HIS A 161 5.93 -8.72 7.68
N ASP A 162 6.57 -9.35 6.68
CA ASP A 162 7.48 -10.47 6.90
C ASP A 162 8.93 -9.97 6.97
N SER A 163 9.51 -9.97 8.17
CA SER A 163 10.89 -9.56 8.40
C SER A 163 11.93 -10.48 7.75
N ASN A 164 11.58 -11.73 7.45
CA ASN A 164 12.53 -12.71 6.91
C ASN A 164 12.98 -12.37 5.48
N ILE A 165 12.25 -11.49 4.77
CA ILE A 165 12.64 -11.07 3.43
C ILE A 165 14.00 -10.35 3.40
N LEU A 166 14.44 -9.80 4.54
CA LEU A 166 15.71 -9.09 4.67
C LEU A 166 16.95 -10.02 4.64
N GLU A 167 16.77 -11.34 4.85
CA GLU A 167 17.88 -12.30 4.92
C GLU A 167 18.73 -12.34 3.64
N ASN A 168 18.11 -12.10 2.49
CA ASN A 168 18.78 -12.14 1.19
C ASN A 168 19.64 -10.90 0.91
N LYS A 169 19.58 -9.86 1.76
CA LYS A 169 20.29 -8.57 1.62
C LYS A 169 20.13 -7.84 0.28
N ALA A 170 19.24 -8.33 -0.58
CA ALA A 170 18.82 -7.63 -1.79
C ALA A 170 17.94 -6.44 -1.41
N LEU A 171 17.91 -5.42 -2.25
CA LEU A 171 17.04 -4.27 -2.08
C LEU A 171 16.11 -4.17 -3.28
N SER A 172 15.13 -5.07 -3.33
CA SER A 172 14.09 -5.09 -4.37
C SER A 172 12.82 -4.41 -3.86
N LEU A 173 11.76 -4.42 -4.68
CA LEU A 173 10.48 -3.79 -4.35
C LEU A 173 9.90 -4.25 -3.00
N LYS A 174 10.05 -5.53 -2.65
CA LYS A 174 9.49 -6.08 -1.40
C LYS A 174 10.26 -5.63 -0.16
N GLU A 175 11.60 -5.59 -0.21
CA GLU A 175 12.40 -5.09 0.90
C GLU A 175 12.19 -3.59 1.08
N ILE A 176 12.13 -2.83 -0.02
CA ILE A 176 11.84 -1.39 0.02
C ILE A 176 10.48 -1.12 0.66
N LEU A 177 9.45 -1.90 0.29
CA LEU A 177 8.12 -1.76 0.88
C LEU A 177 8.12 -2.08 2.38
N TYR A 178 8.74 -3.21 2.78
CA TYR A 178 8.84 -3.59 4.19
C TYR A 178 9.58 -2.52 5.02
N ILE A 179 10.74 -2.08 4.55
CA ILE A 179 11.53 -1.02 5.19
C ILE A 179 10.66 0.23 5.32
N SER A 180 10.04 0.67 4.23
CA SER A 180 9.20 1.87 4.23
C SER A 180 8.04 1.79 5.21
N ASN A 181 7.42 0.61 5.33
CA ASN A 181 6.33 0.35 6.26
C ASN A 181 6.83 0.37 7.72
N VAL A 182 7.97 -0.27 8.03
CA VAL A 182 8.55 -0.26 9.38
C VAL A 182 8.92 1.16 9.83
N PHE A 183 9.50 1.96 8.94
CA PHE A 183 9.86 3.34 9.23
C PHE A 183 8.65 4.20 9.60
N SER A 184 7.48 3.98 8.97
CA SER A 184 6.29 4.76 9.32
C SER A 184 5.69 4.40 10.68
N TYR A 185 5.99 3.20 11.21
CA TYR A 185 5.58 2.78 12.55
C TYR A 185 6.58 3.13 13.66
N GLN A 186 7.81 3.56 13.33
CA GLN A 186 8.83 4.00 14.30
C GLN A 186 9.16 2.97 15.39
N ILE A 187 9.28 1.69 15.02
CA ILE A 187 9.64 0.63 15.97
C ILE A 187 11.17 0.46 16.04
N ASP A 188 11.77 0.92 17.14
CA ASP A 188 13.23 0.95 17.38
C ASP A 188 13.95 -0.39 17.18
N GLU A 189 13.34 -1.51 17.57
CA GLU A 189 13.96 -2.83 17.42
C GLU A 189 14.06 -3.27 15.95
N LEU A 190 13.02 -2.98 15.16
CA LEU A 190 12.95 -3.37 13.75
C LEU A 190 13.84 -2.46 12.88
N THR A 191 13.93 -1.17 13.23
CA THR A 191 14.85 -0.24 12.58
C THR A 191 16.32 -0.63 12.84
N ALA A 192 16.65 -1.14 14.03
CA ALA A 192 17.97 -1.69 14.33
C ALA A 192 18.32 -2.91 13.44
N ASN A 193 17.36 -3.81 13.20
CA ASN A 193 17.58 -4.95 12.30
C ASN A 193 17.84 -4.51 10.84
N ILE A 194 17.11 -3.50 10.36
CA ILE A 194 17.33 -2.90 9.03
C ILE A 194 18.73 -2.29 8.96
N SER A 195 19.15 -1.54 9.98
CA SER A 195 20.49 -0.95 10.07
C SER A 195 21.60 -2.00 10.05
N ASN A 196 21.42 -3.11 10.78
CA ASN A 196 22.37 -4.23 10.79
C ASN A 196 22.46 -4.94 9.43
N THR A 197 21.36 -4.98 8.67
CA THR A 197 21.28 -5.68 7.39
C THR A 197 21.93 -4.88 6.25
N TYR A 198 21.63 -3.59 6.15
CA TYR A 198 22.04 -2.73 5.03
C TYR A 198 23.17 -1.74 5.37
N GLY A 199 23.59 -1.70 6.63
CA GLY A 199 24.62 -0.79 7.12
C GLY A 199 24.06 0.56 7.58
N ARG A 200 24.76 1.16 8.55
CA ARG A 200 24.32 2.38 9.23
C ARG A 200 24.18 3.59 8.31
N GLU A 201 25.09 3.73 7.34
CA GLU A 201 25.06 4.86 6.40
C GLU A 201 23.79 4.87 5.53
N LYS A 202 23.39 3.72 4.96
CA LYS A 202 22.13 3.62 4.20
C LYS A 202 20.91 3.84 5.09
N PHE A 203 20.93 3.28 6.29
CA PHE A 203 19.87 3.48 7.27
C PHE A 203 19.68 4.96 7.61
N ASP A 204 20.75 5.69 7.94
CA ASP A 204 20.69 7.11 8.30
C ASP A 204 20.15 7.96 7.12
N GLN A 205 20.48 7.59 5.88
CA GLN A 205 19.91 8.24 4.68
C GLN A 205 18.40 8.03 4.56
N TRP A 206 17.91 6.81 4.79
CA TRP A 206 16.48 6.51 4.74
C TRP A 206 15.71 7.16 5.90
N ASP A 207 16.32 7.21 7.08
CA ASP A 207 15.75 7.88 8.25
C ASP A 207 15.58 9.38 8.03
N HIS A 208 16.61 10.04 7.47
CA HIS A 208 16.52 11.45 7.08
C HIS A 208 15.41 11.69 6.04
N LEU A 209 15.33 10.86 4.98
CA LEU A 209 14.25 10.96 3.99
C LEU A 209 12.87 10.90 4.64
N PHE A 210 12.69 10.05 5.64
CA PHE A 210 11.41 9.93 6.32
C PHE A 210 11.13 11.12 7.25
N ASN A 211 12.06 11.44 8.15
CA ASN A 211 11.86 12.41 9.22
C ASN A 211 11.88 13.87 8.74
N ASP A 212 12.69 14.19 7.73
CA ASP A 212 12.92 15.57 7.30
C ASP A 212 12.18 15.93 5.99
N ASP A 213 12.01 14.98 5.06
CA ASP A 213 11.40 15.28 3.76
C ASP A 213 9.91 14.88 3.67
N ILE A 214 9.53 13.78 4.33
CA ILE A 214 8.19 13.20 4.18
C ILE A 214 7.27 13.60 5.33
N ARG A 215 7.74 13.48 6.58
CA ARG A 215 6.96 13.73 7.80
C ARG A 215 6.57 15.21 8.02
N PRO A 216 7.41 16.23 7.74
CA PRO A 216 7.06 17.62 8.07
C PRO A 216 5.93 18.23 7.23
N GLY A 217 5.54 17.60 6.11
CA GLY A 217 4.44 18.04 5.25
C GLY A 217 3.03 17.63 5.72
N LEU A 218 2.87 17.25 6.98
CA LEU A 218 1.67 16.59 7.53
C LEU A 218 1.03 17.31 8.73
N ASP A 219 1.10 18.64 8.77
CA ASP A 219 0.12 19.42 9.55
C ASP A 219 -1.27 19.21 8.93
N LEU A 220 -1.88 18.06 9.23
CA LEU A 220 -3.31 17.84 9.06
C LEU A 220 -3.97 18.69 10.14
N PRO A 221 -4.88 19.61 9.77
CA PRO A 221 -5.67 20.31 10.77
C PRO A 221 -6.46 19.26 11.55
N LEU A 222 -6.32 19.31 12.88
CA LEU A 222 -7.18 18.63 13.86
C LEU A 222 -8.66 18.81 13.51
#